data_AF-A0A2G9I183-F1
#
_entry.id   AF-A0A2G9I183-F1
#
_cell.length_a   1.000
_cell.length_b   1.000
_cell.length_c   1.000
_cell.angle_alpha   90.00
_cell.angle_beta   90.00
_cell.angle_gamma   90.00
#
_symmetry.space_group_name_H-M   'P 1'
#
loop_
_entity.id
_entity.type
_entity.pdbx_description
1 polymer ?
#
loop_
_entity_poly.entity_id
_entity_poly.type
_entity_poly.pdbx_seq_one_letter_code
_entity_poly.pdbx_strand_id
1 'polypeptide(L)'
;MSGSGGGASSSPAPAPKILLAKPGLVTSGKFNRSGGGGGADDDSTALRSRLPSIGSLNLLSDSWDFQIDRFLPFLTDNTEFTVVGVIGQQGVGKSTILNEIYGFDPSSPGMLPPFGIESEETRATARHCTVGIEPRISSERIILLDTQPVYSPSVLAEMIRPDGSSTVSVISGESLSAELAHEMMSIQLGVLLASICHIIIVVSDGGVMDATMWDLMSTVDLLKHGIPDPSSVTLSHPQSSAMSSDKENINKPLESGDEYIATPVFVHTRLHDCDITPRNYLGMKRSLTHCLSSSSFIRSEGQDASQSDPKLFLVPSKSKDGSSWPWRESYASALWRLRDQVLAMSPPSFSRTVSERDWLKNSAKIWELIKNSPVMADYCRMLHSSGLHRK
;
A
#
# COMPACT_ATOMS: atom_id res chain seq x y z
N MET A 1 10.84 -84.93 7.36
CA MET A 1 12.28 -84.76 7.08
C MET A 1 12.43 -83.69 6.01
N SER A 2 13.45 -82.85 6.18
CA SER A 2 13.84 -81.67 5.43
C SER A 2 13.97 -81.82 3.92
N GLY A 3 13.66 -80.73 3.19
CA GLY A 3 14.66 -80.09 2.33
C GLY A 3 14.43 -80.04 0.81
N SER A 4 14.10 -78.84 0.35
CA SER A 4 14.69 -78.12 -0.79
C SER A 4 14.23 -78.40 -2.24
N GLY A 5 13.87 -77.31 -2.94
CA GLY A 5 14.40 -77.06 -4.28
C GLY A 5 13.40 -76.69 -5.39
N GLY A 6 13.21 -75.38 -5.63
CA GLY A 6 13.29 -74.80 -6.98
C GLY A 6 12.03 -74.66 -7.85
N GLY A 7 11.65 -73.39 -8.12
CA GLY A 7 11.61 -72.91 -9.51
C GLY A 7 10.25 -72.74 -10.22
N ALA A 8 9.69 -71.53 -10.10
CA ALA A 8 9.02 -70.70 -11.12
C ALA A 8 7.87 -71.27 -12.01
N SER A 9 6.68 -70.67 -11.88
CA SER A 9 6.14 -69.69 -12.86
C SER A 9 4.64 -69.43 -12.66
N SER A 10 4.26 -68.20 -12.30
CA SER A 10 2.89 -67.70 -12.50
C SER A 10 2.93 -66.20 -12.73
N SER A 11 2.44 -65.81 -13.90
CA SER A 11 2.38 -64.49 -14.50
C SER A 11 1.65 -63.44 -13.65
N PRO A 12 2.07 -62.16 -13.65
CA PRO A 12 1.20 -61.05 -13.32
C PRO A 12 0.81 -60.20 -14.55
N ALA A 13 -0.42 -59.70 -14.52
CA ALA A 13 -1.08 -58.86 -15.52
C ALA A 13 -0.37 -57.50 -15.76
N PRO A 14 -0.60 -56.82 -16.90
CA PRO A 14 0.11 -55.57 -17.22
C PRO A 14 -0.45 -54.38 -16.43
N ALA A 15 0.45 -53.62 -15.81
CA ALA A 15 0.19 -52.31 -15.19
C ALA A 15 0.17 -51.18 -16.26
N PRO A 16 -0.56 -50.07 -16.02
CA PRO A 16 -0.72 -49.00 -17.01
C PRO A 16 0.55 -48.14 -17.13
N LYS A 17 0.87 -47.75 -18.37
CA LYS A 17 2.04 -46.92 -18.71
C LYS A 17 1.69 -45.43 -18.56
N ILE A 18 2.33 -44.74 -17.62
CA ILE A 18 2.28 -43.28 -17.50
C ILE A 18 3.41 -42.71 -18.39
N LEU A 19 3.03 -41.94 -19.41
CA LEU A 19 3.96 -41.22 -20.29
C LEU A 19 4.41 -39.93 -19.62
N LEU A 20 5.71 -39.88 -19.28
CA LEU A 20 6.39 -38.72 -18.72
C LEU A 20 6.75 -37.75 -19.87
N ALA A 21 6.01 -36.64 -20.01
CA ALA A 21 6.37 -35.58 -20.96
C ALA A 21 7.43 -34.66 -20.35
N LYS A 22 8.60 -34.60 -20.99
CA LYS A 22 9.69 -33.65 -20.71
C LYS A 22 9.34 -32.30 -21.37
N PRO A 23 9.42 -31.14 -20.67
CA PRO A 23 9.32 -29.85 -21.33
C PRO A 23 10.65 -29.53 -22.03
N GLY A 24 10.55 -29.22 -23.32
CA GLY A 24 11.67 -28.82 -24.18
C GLY A 24 12.11 -27.38 -23.93
N LEU A 25 13.43 -27.21 -23.99
CA LEU A 25 14.17 -25.95 -24.02
C LEU A 25 13.75 -25.12 -25.24
N VAL A 26 13.24 -23.89 -25.03
CA VAL A 26 13.01 -22.92 -26.11
C VAL A 26 13.93 -21.72 -25.89
N THR A 27 14.89 -21.59 -26.79
CA THR A 27 15.75 -20.41 -26.95
C THR A 27 15.01 -19.39 -27.82
N SER A 28 14.69 -18.22 -27.27
CA SER A 28 14.07 -17.12 -28.02
C SER A 28 15.14 -16.25 -28.67
N GLY A 29 15.29 -16.44 -29.98
CA GLY A 29 16.04 -15.57 -30.88
C GLY A 29 15.25 -14.32 -31.29
N LYS A 30 16.02 -13.31 -31.69
CA LYS A 30 15.67 -11.95 -32.13
C LYS A 30 14.58 -11.90 -33.22
N PHE A 31 13.63 -10.96 -33.08
CA PHE A 31 12.67 -10.59 -34.13
C PHE A 31 13.15 -9.39 -34.95
N ASN A 32 13.17 -9.56 -36.27
CA ASN A 32 13.28 -8.51 -37.27
C ASN A 32 11.90 -8.20 -37.88
N ARG A 33 11.71 -6.94 -38.27
CA ARG A 33 10.48 -6.35 -38.84
C ARG A 33 10.14 -6.83 -40.27
N SER A 34 8.83 -6.74 -40.56
CA SER A 34 8.18 -6.23 -41.79
C SER A 34 7.41 -7.23 -42.67
N GLY A 35 6.17 -6.83 -43.03
CA GLY A 35 5.58 -7.13 -44.34
C GLY A 35 4.28 -7.93 -44.41
N GLY A 36 3.14 -7.25 -44.26
CA GLY A 36 1.97 -7.26 -45.16
C GLY A 36 1.23 -8.55 -45.58
N GLY A 37 -0.11 -8.53 -45.44
CA GLY A 37 -1.02 -9.12 -46.45
C GLY A 37 -2.22 -9.95 -45.95
N GLY A 38 -3.39 -9.31 -45.89
CA GLY A 38 -4.74 -9.78 -46.32
C GLY A 38 -5.30 -11.16 -45.96
N GLY A 39 -6.53 -11.18 -45.41
CA GLY A 39 -7.43 -12.35 -45.39
C GLY A 39 -8.66 -12.13 -44.51
N ALA A 40 -9.85 -12.34 -45.07
CA ALA A 40 -11.16 -11.91 -44.60
C ALA A 40 -11.86 -12.88 -43.61
N ASP A 41 -12.86 -12.32 -42.92
CA ASP A 41 -14.07 -12.91 -42.33
C ASP A 41 -13.95 -13.97 -41.22
N ASP A 42 -14.27 -13.56 -39.98
CA ASP A 42 -15.37 -14.20 -39.24
C ASP A 42 -15.93 -13.22 -38.19
N ASP A 43 -17.16 -12.79 -38.41
CA ASP A 43 -17.93 -11.91 -37.54
C ASP A 43 -18.68 -12.78 -36.53
N SER A 44 -18.02 -13.06 -35.40
CA SER A 44 -18.68 -13.59 -34.20
C SER A 44 -18.54 -12.60 -33.07
N THR A 45 -19.57 -11.79 -32.94
CA THR A 45 -19.91 -10.91 -31.83
C THR A 45 -20.04 -11.70 -30.53
N ALA A 46 -18.91 -12.00 -29.89
CA ALA A 46 -18.87 -12.22 -28.45
C ALA A 46 -18.66 -10.86 -27.78
N LEU A 47 -19.66 -10.43 -27.02
CA LEU A 47 -19.70 -9.25 -26.17
C LEU A 47 -18.47 -9.20 -25.23
N ARG A 48 -17.34 -8.74 -25.73
CA ARG A 48 -16.20 -8.33 -24.89
C ARG A 48 -16.66 -7.06 -24.18
N SER A 49 -16.95 -7.18 -22.89
CA SER A 49 -16.85 -6.06 -21.96
C SER A 49 -15.54 -5.33 -22.27
N ARG A 50 -15.65 -4.10 -22.79
CA ARG A 50 -14.52 -3.25 -23.15
C ARG A 50 -13.80 -2.81 -21.87
N LEU A 51 -13.05 -3.70 -21.23
CA LEU A 51 -11.99 -3.26 -20.36
C LEU A 51 -10.89 -2.68 -21.24
N PRO A 52 -10.44 -1.43 -20.99
CA PRO A 52 -9.29 -0.85 -21.67
C PRO A 52 -8.08 -1.78 -21.57
N SER A 53 -7.13 -1.70 -22.51
CA SER A 53 -5.87 -2.42 -22.34
C SER A 53 -5.27 -2.02 -20.99
N ILE A 54 -5.03 -3.00 -20.12
CA ILE A 54 -4.59 -2.76 -18.74
C ILE A 54 -3.12 -2.33 -18.79
N GLY A 55 -2.89 -1.06 -19.14
CA GLY A 55 -1.67 -0.36 -18.78
C GLY A 55 -1.62 -0.15 -17.27
N SER A 56 -0.51 0.38 -16.78
CA SER A 56 -0.39 0.74 -15.36
C SER A 56 -1.57 1.61 -14.92
N LEU A 57 -2.23 1.18 -13.83
CA LEU A 57 -3.30 1.90 -13.13
C LEU A 57 -2.73 2.77 -12.00
N ASN A 58 -1.42 2.99 -12.01
CA ASN A 58 -0.73 3.82 -11.02
C ASN A 58 -1.39 5.20 -10.93
N LEU A 59 -1.72 5.60 -9.70
CA LEU A 59 -2.33 6.88 -9.41
C LEU A 59 -1.32 8.03 -9.38
N LEU A 60 -0.01 7.73 -9.37
CA LEU A 60 1.05 8.74 -9.48
C LEU A 60 1.80 8.60 -10.80
N SER A 61 1.94 9.71 -11.51
CA SER A 61 2.76 9.79 -12.72
C SER A 61 4.26 9.81 -12.37
N ASP A 62 5.11 9.64 -13.39
CA ASP A 62 6.58 9.84 -13.27
C ASP A 62 6.94 11.28 -12.85
N SER A 63 6.02 12.23 -13.04
CA SER A 63 6.16 13.64 -12.64
C SER A 63 5.58 13.92 -11.25
N TRP A 64 5.16 12.89 -10.52
CA TRP A 64 4.57 12.99 -9.17
C TRP A 64 3.24 13.76 -9.15
N ASP A 65 2.46 13.59 -10.22
CA ASP A 65 1.10 14.14 -10.35
C ASP A 65 0.06 13.03 -10.17
N PHE A 66 -1.07 13.37 -9.56
CA PHE A 66 -2.12 12.38 -9.25
C PHE A 66 -3.06 12.16 -10.44
N GLN A 67 -3.02 10.97 -11.03
CA GLN A 67 -3.76 10.61 -12.23
C GLN A 67 -4.88 9.62 -11.92
N ILE A 68 -6.13 10.08 -12.04
CA ILE A 68 -7.30 9.29 -11.68
C ILE A 68 -8.00 8.65 -12.89
N ASP A 69 -7.78 9.18 -14.10
CA ASP A 69 -8.60 8.86 -15.28
C ASP A 69 -8.60 7.38 -15.65
N ARG A 70 -7.49 6.67 -15.39
CA ARG A 70 -7.35 5.25 -15.68
C ARG A 70 -8.05 4.35 -14.65
N PHE A 71 -8.10 4.79 -13.39
CA PHE A 71 -8.69 4.00 -12.31
C PHE A 71 -10.16 4.34 -12.06
N LEU A 72 -10.59 5.56 -12.35
CA LEU A 72 -11.97 6.03 -12.20
C LEU A 72 -13.04 5.13 -12.87
N PRO A 73 -12.79 4.48 -14.04
CA PRO A 73 -13.74 3.55 -14.65
C PRO A 73 -14.03 2.29 -13.81
N PHE A 74 -13.14 1.90 -12.89
CA PHE A 74 -13.32 0.74 -12.01
C PHE A 74 -14.17 1.04 -10.77
N LEU A 75 -14.42 2.33 -10.51
CA LEU A 75 -15.20 2.80 -9.38
C LEU A 75 -16.68 2.98 -9.75
N THR A 76 -17.52 2.94 -8.73
CA THR A 76 -18.98 3.06 -8.84
C THR A 76 -19.51 4.21 -7.99
N ASP A 77 -20.83 4.44 -8.04
CA ASP A 77 -21.50 5.39 -7.14
C ASP A 77 -21.80 4.78 -5.76
N ASN A 78 -21.23 3.60 -5.45
CA ASN A 78 -21.32 2.97 -4.14
C ASN A 78 -20.74 3.89 -3.05
N THR A 79 -21.47 3.98 -1.94
CA THR A 79 -21.09 4.78 -0.77
C THR A 79 -20.65 3.91 0.41
N GLU A 80 -20.86 2.59 0.34
CA GLU A 80 -20.45 1.62 1.34
C GLU A 80 -19.17 0.93 0.88
N PHE A 81 -18.03 1.56 1.14
CA PHE A 81 -16.72 1.04 0.77
C PHE A 81 -15.71 1.31 1.87
N THR A 82 -14.63 0.52 1.88
CA THR A 82 -13.48 0.74 2.77
C THR A 82 -12.24 0.96 1.93
N VAL A 83 -11.33 1.81 2.41
CA VAL A 83 -10.06 2.13 1.75
C VAL A 83 -8.94 1.71 2.69
N VAL A 84 -8.09 0.82 2.23
CA VAL A 84 -6.94 0.31 2.98
C VAL A 84 -5.67 0.64 2.20
N GLY A 85 -4.84 1.53 2.75
CA GLY A 85 -3.52 1.83 2.23
C GLY A 85 -2.44 1.06 2.96
N VAL A 86 -1.31 0.80 2.30
CA VAL A 86 -0.11 0.26 2.95
C VAL A 86 1.07 1.19 2.71
N ILE A 87 1.90 1.39 3.73
CA ILE A 87 3.14 2.17 3.65
C ILE A 87 4.25 1.45 4.40
N GLY A 88 5.48 1.57 3.94
CA GLY A 88 6.60 0.82 4.51
C GLY A 88 7.81 0.75 3.58
N GLN A 89 8.95 0.39 4.16
CA GLN A 89 10.24 0.35 3.47
C GLN A 89 10.30 -0.71 2.35
N GLN A 90 11.42 -0.78 1.64
CA GLN A 90 11.65 -1.78 0.60
C GLN A 90 11.75 -3.19 1.20
N GLY A 91 11.12 -4.18 0.56
CA GLY A 91 11.22 -5.58 0.96
C GLY A 91 10.33 -6.00 2.14
N VAL A 92 9.72 -5.08 2.89
CA VAL A 92 8.94 -5.42 4.11
C VAL A 92 7.66 -6.25 3.86
N GLY A 93 7.31 -6.55 2.60
CA GLY A 93 6.18 -7.43 2.27
C GLY A 93 4.82 -6.74 2.17
N LYS A 94 4.78 -5.43 1.87
CA LYS A 94 3.56 -4.63 1.67
C LYS A 94 2.55 -5.28 0.72
N SER A 95 2.98 -5.52 -0.52
CA SER A 95 2.17 -6.11 -1.58
C SER A 95 1.71 -7.53 -1.22
N THR A 96 2.53 -8.28 -0.49
CA THR A 96 2.15 -9.61 0.03
C THR A 96 1.02 -9.50 1.05
N ILE A 97 1.10 -8.59 2.02
CA ILE A 97 0.04 -8.37 3.01
C ILE A 97 -1.26 -7.92 2.31
N LEU A 98 -1.16 -6.98 1.36
CA LEU A 98 -2.33 -6.53 0.62
C LEU A 98 -2.95 -7.64 -0.23
N ASN A 99 -2.16 -8.54 -0.81
CA ASN A 99 -2.69 -9.67 -1.58
C ASN A 99 -3.51 -10.65 -0.73
N GLU A 100 -3.16 -10.83 0.55
CA GLU A 100 -3.98 -11.63 1.48
C GLU A 100 -5.34 -10.97 1.78
N ILE A 101 -5.37 -9.64 1.89
CA ILE A 101 -6.60 -8.85 2.07
C ILE A 101 -7.42 -8.79 0.78
N TYR A 102 -6.73 -8.73 -0.37
CA TYR A 102 -7.37 -8.67 -1.68
C TYR A 102 -8.19 -9.92 -1.99
N GLY A 103 -7.74 -11.09 -1.50
CA GLY A 103 -8.48 -12.34 -1.66
C GLY A 103 -8.70 -12.69 -3.13
N PHE A 104 -7.65 -12.58 -3.95
CA PHE A 104 -7.74 -12.75 -5.41
C PHE A 104 -8.41 -14.07 -5.78
N ASP A 105 -9.53 -13.97 -6.50
CA ASP A 105 -10.25 -15.09 -7.07
C ASP A 105 -10.28 -14.94 -8.61
N PRO A 106 -9.56 -15.80 -9.37
CA PRO A 106 -9.54 -15.71 -10.83
C PRO A 106 -10.89 -16.05 -11.48
N SER A 107 -11.83 -16.65 -10.74
CA SER A 107 -13.17 -16.94 -11.24
C SER A 107 -14.13 -15.74 -11.13
N SER A 108 -13.79 -14.76 -10.29
CA SER A 108 -14.58 -13.55 -10.07
C SER A 108 -14.40 -12.55 -11.23
N PRO A 109 -15.47 -12.23 -11.99
CA PRO A 109 -15.37 -11.32 -13.13
C PRO A 109 -14.92 -9.91 -12.73
N GLY A 110 -13.98 -9.34 -13.48
CA GLY A 110 -13.53 -7.96 -13.30
C GLY A 110 -12.48 -7.75 -12.20
N MET A 111 -12.09 -8.80 -11.46
CA MET A 111 -10.94 -8.72 -10.57
C MET A 111 -9.65 -8.57 -11.38
N LEU A 112 -8.85 -7.58 -11.00
CA LEU A 112 -7.52 -7.37 -11.57
C LEU A 112 -6.54 -8.41 -11.00
N PRO A 113 -5.45 -8.73 -11.70
CA PRO A 113 -4.39 -9.58 -11.15
C PRO A 113 -3.89 -9.04 -9.80
N PRO A 114 -3.43 -9.90 -8.87
CA PRO A 114 -2.88 -9.47 -7.59
C PRO A 114 -1.68 -8.52 -7.79
N PHE A 115 -1.32 -7.78 -6.74
CA PHE A 115 -0.13 -6.93 -6.75
C PHE A 115 1.12 -7.75 -7.05
N GLY A 116 2.00 -7.19 -7.88
CA GLY A 116 3.32 -7.79 -8.13
C GLY A 116 4.10 -7.87 -6.82
N ILE A 117 4.62 -9.06 -6.49
CA ILE A 117 5.50 -9.25 -5.35
C ILE A 117 6.95 -9.36 -5.82
N GLU A 118 7.89 -9.01 -4.94
CA GLU A 118 9.32 -9.09 -5.23
C GLU A 118 9.72 -10.50 -5.70
N SER A 119 10.27 -10.57 -6.92
CA SER A 119 10.83 -11.80 -7.47
C SER A 119 12.26 -12.04 -6.96
N GLU A 120 12.77 -13.27 -7.10
CA GLU A 120 14.17 -13.55 -6.74
C GLU A 120 15.17 -12.72 -7.57
N GLU A 121 14.84 -12.43 -8.83
CA GLU A 121 15.65 -11.58 -9.71
C GLU A 121 15.64 -10.11 -9.24
N THR A 122 14.45 -9.57 -8.93
CA THR A 122 14.29 -8.21 -8.39
C THR A 122 15.07 -8.06 -7.08
N ARG A 123 14.99 -9.08 -6.20
CA ARG A 123 15.74 -9.14 -4.94
C ARG A 123 17.25 -9.21 -5.17
N ALA A 124 17.71 -10.02 -6.11
CA ALA A 124 19.13 -10.15 -6.46
C ALA A 124 19.71 -8.87 -7.05
N THR A 125 18.89 -8.09 -7.75
CA THR A 125 19.26 -6.78 -8.34
C THR A 125 18.98 -5.60 -7.41
N ALA A 126 18.51 -5.85 -6.18
CA ALA A 126 18.16 -4.86 -5.16
C ALA A 126 17.19 -3.76 -5.65
N ARG A 127 16.31 -4.08 -6.60
CA ARG A 127 15.33 -3.13 -7.15
C ARG A 127 14.02 -3.13 -6.37
N HIS A 128 13.30 -2.02 -6.38
CA HIS A 128 11.92 -1.99 -5.93
C HIS A 128 11.00 -2.62 -6.98
N CYS A 129 9.83 -3.08 -6.54
CA CYS A 129 8.82 -3.68 -7.42
C CYS A 129 7.68 -2.68 -7.71
N THR A 130 7.12 -2.09 -6.66
CA THR A 130 6.00 -1.14 -6.75
C THR A 130 6.51 0.27 -7.00
N VAL A 131 5.92 0.96 -8.00
CA VAL A 131 6.19 2.36 -8.36
C VAL A 131 4.89 3.16 -8.19
N GLY A 132 4.96 4.34 -7.57
CA GLY A 132 3.82 5.20 -7.29
C GLY A 132 2.81 4.59 -6.30
N ILE A 133 1.52 4.64 -6.64
CA ILE A 133 0.42 4.05 -5.86
C ILE A 133 -0.41 3.19 -6.80
N GLU A 134 -0.33 1.88 -6.64
CA GLU A 134 -1.10 0.92 -7.42
C GLU A 134 -2.41 0.58 -6.70
N PRO A 135 -3.58 0.80 -7.33
CA PRO A 135 -4.85 0.49 -6.72
C PRO A 135 -5.40 -0.88 -7.16
N ARG A 136 -6.19 -1.50 -6.28
CA ARG A 136 -7.04 -2.68 -6.54
C ARG A 136 -8.39 -2.54 -5.84
N ILE A 137 -9.39 -3.28 -6.32
CA ILE A 137 -10.72 -3.33 -5.71
C ILE A 137 -11.10 -4.80 -5.53
N SER A 138 -11.31 -5.23 -4.29
CA SER A 138 -11.73 -6.61 -3.99
C SER A 138 -13.17 -6.89 -4.45
N SER A 139 -13.56 -8.16 -4.45
CA SER A 139 -14.96 -8.58 -4.68
C SER A 139 -15.93 -7.98 -3.65
N GLU A 140 -15.46 -7.73 -2.43
CA GLU A 140 -16.20 -7.06 -1.34
C GLU A 140 -16.09 -5.53 -1.39
N ARG A 141 -15.66 -4.96 -2.52
CA ARG A 141 -15.57 -3.50 -2.75
C ARG A 141 -14.64 -2.76 -1.77
N ILE A 142 -13.61 -3.46 -1.28
CA ILE A 142 -12.51 -2.83 -0.54
C ILE A 142 -11.51 -2.29 -1.54
N ILE A 143 -11.23 -0.98 -1.47
CA ILE A 143 -10.21 -0.32 -2.27
C ILE A 143 -8.86 -0.47 -1.56
N LEU A 144 -7.90 -1.09 -2.23
CA LEU A 144 -6.56 -1.35 -1.70
C LEU A 144 -5.56 -0.46 -2.44
N LEU A 145 -4.70 0.23 -1.69
CA LEU A 145 -3.65 1.11 -2.24
C LEU A 145 -2.27 0.58 -1.86
N ASP A 146 -1.55 -0.01 -2.82
CA ASP A 146 -0.16 -0.44 -2.64
C ASP A 146 0.79 0.69 -3.04
N THR A 147 1.54 1.25 -2.09
CA THR A 147 2.49 2.32 -2.39
C THR A 147 3.89 1.79 -2.69
N GLN A 148 4.63 2.54 -3.48
CA GLN A 148 6.08 2.40 -3.57
C GLN A 148 6.73 2.45 -2.19
N PRO A 149 7.89 1.79 -2.01
CA PRO A 149 8.58 1.80 -0.73
C PRO A 149 9.07 3.19 -0.35
N VAL A 150 8.86 3.57 0.91
CA VAL A 150 9.46 4.78 1.50
C VAL A 150 10.89 4.51 1.92
N TYR A 151 11.73 5.55 1.94
CA TYR A 151 13.15 5.45 2.29
C TYR A 151 13.90 4.35 1.52
N SER A 152 13.51 4.10 0.27
CA SER A 152 14.11 3.07 -0.57
C SER A 152 15.38 3.55 -1.28
N PRO A 153 16.53 2.88 -1.09
CA PRO A 153 17.74 3.20 -1.84
C PRO A 153 17.58 3.01 -3.36
N SER A 154 16.76 2.05 -3.79
CA SER A 154 16.54 1.79 -5.21
C SER A 154 15.67 2.87 -5.88
N VAL A 155 14.67 3.42 -5.18
CA VAL A 155 13.91 4.58 -5.66
C VAL A 155 14.82 5.80 -5.73
N LEU A 156 15.64 6.04 -4.70
CA LEU A 156 16.61 7.13 -4.68
C LEU A 156 17.62 7.04 -5.84
N ALA A 157 18.12 5.83 -6.12
CA ALA A 157 19.08 5.61 -7.20
C ALA A 157 18.49 5.88 -8.60
N GLU A 158 17.19 5.67 -8.80
CA GLU A 158 16.52 5.98 -10.08
C GLU A 158 16.20 7.46 -10.24
N MET A 159 16.01 8.19 -9.13
CA MET A 159 15.65 9.62 -9.18
C MET A 159 16.84 10.58 -9.14
N ILE A 160 18.05 10.13 -8.80
CA ILE A 160 19.22 11.00 -8.71
C ILE A 160 19.77 11.35 -10.10
N ARG A 161 19.79 12.65 -10.43
CA ARG A 161 20.48 13.16 -11.62
C ARG A 161 21.99 13.20 -11.40
N PRO A 162 22.81 13.28 -12.47
CA PRO A 162 24.27 13.38 -12.34
C PRO A 162 24.78 14.57 -11.50
N ASP A 163 23.98 15.62 -11.35
CA ASP A 163 24.28 16.80 -10.52
C ASP A 163 23.80 16.66 -9.04
N GLY A 164 23.26 15.50 -8.68
CA GLY A 164 22.68 15.19 -7.38
C GLY A 164 21.28 15.77 -7.15
N SER A 165 20.68 16.45 -8.14
CA SER A 165 19.30 16.93 -8.06
C SER A 165 18.29 15.80 -8.29
N SER A 166 17.07 15.99 -7.83
CA SER A 166 15.95 15.07 -8.08
C SER A 166 15.43 15.17 -9.51
N THR A 167 15.17 14.05 -10.18
CA THR A 167 14.41 14.01 -11.44
C THR A 167 12.96 14.47 -11.28
N VAL A 168 12.42 14.35 -10.06
CA VAL A 168 11.03 14.63 -9.69
C VAL A 168 10.92 15.96 -8.95
N SER A 169 9.95 16.80 -9.35
CA SER A 169 9.59 18.02 -8.62
C SER A 169 8.55 17.71 -7.54
N VAL A 170 9.01 17.60 -6.30
CA VAL A 170 8.20 17.18 -5.15
C VAL A 170 7.43 18.35 -4.54
N ILE A 171 8.06 19.53 -4.52
CA ILE A 171 7.48 20.80 -4.06
C ILE A 171 7.41 21.74 -5.26
N SER A 172 6.25 22.35 -5.46
CA SER A 172 5.98 23.24 -6.60
C SER A 172 6.99 24.38 -6.67
N GLY A 173 7.74 24.43 -7.77
CA GLY A 173 8.65 25.55 -8.08
C GLY A 173 10.05 25.46 -7.45
N GLU A 174 10.38 24.40 -6.70
CA GLU A 174 11.70 24.23 -6.09
C GLU A 174 12.46 23.00 -6.62
N SER A 175 13.73 23.19 -6.99
CA SER A 175 14.64 22.08 -7.32
C SER A 175 15.36 21.61 -6.05
N LEU A 176 15.05 20.39 -5.61
CA LEU A 176 15.63 19.79 -4.41
C LEU A 176 16.78 18.82 -4.76
N SER A 177 17.64 18.53 -3.79
CA SER A 177 18.53 17.38 -3.87
C SER A 177 17.70 16.09 -3.93
N ALA A 178 18.24 15.05 -4.55
CA ALA A 178 17.53 13.77 -4.66
C ALA A 178 17.19 13.18 -3.28
N GLU A 179 18.08 13.32 -2.30
CA GLU A 179 17.89 12.82 -0.92
C GLU A 179 16.73 13.53 -0.21
N LEU A 180 16.72 14.87 -0.23
CA LEU A 180 15.64 15.65 0.39
C LEU A 180 14.32 15.45 -0.34
N ALA A 181 14.33 15.40 -1.68
CA ALA A 181 13.15 15.10 -2.47
C ALA A 181 12.55 13.73 -2.08
N HIS A 182 13.38 12.70 -1.95
CA HIS A 182 12.96 11.36 -1.58
C HIS A 182 12.36 11.28 -0.16
N GLU A 183 12.92 12.04 0.79
CA GLU A 183 12.35 12.18 2.13
C GLU A 183 10.97 12.86 2.09
N MET A 184 10.87 13.99 1.36
CA MET A 184 9.59 14.69 1.19
C MET A 184 8.54 13.84 0.47
N MET A 185 8.93 13.02 -0.52
CA MET A 185 8.03 12.08 -1.19
C MET A 185 7.45 11.06 -0.20
N SER A 186 8.28 10.55 0.72
CA SER A 186 7.86 9.59 1.75
C SER A 186 6.82 10.20 2.70
N ILE A 187 7.04 11.45 3.10
CA ILE A 187 6.11 12.21 3.94
C ILE A 187 4.80 12.52 3.22
N GLN A 188 4.87 13.01 1.97
CA GLN A 188 3.68 13.32 1.16
C GLN A 188 2.80 12.07 0.94
N LEU A 189 3.41 10.91 0.68
CA LEU A 189 2.69 9.63 0.61
C LEU A 189 1.98 9.30 1.93
N GLY A 190 2.69 9.44 3.06
CA GLY A 190 2.12 9.20 4.38
C GLY A 190 0.93 10.13 4.69
N VAL A 191 1.07 11.43 4.42
CA VAL A 191 -0.01 12.43 4.61
C VAL A 191 -1.20 12.14 3.68
N LEU A 192 -0.95 11.78 2.42
CA LEU A 192 -2.01 11.40 1.50
C LEU A 192 -2.78 10.20 2.04
N LEU A 193 -2.11 9.10 2.38
CA LEU A 193 -2.77 7.91 2.90
C LEU A 193 -3.54 8.24 4.20
N ALA A 194 -2.94 9.01 5.12
CA ALA A 194 -3.58 9.45 6.37
C ALA A 194 -4.86 10.24 6.16
N SER A 195 -4.97 10.91 5.01
CA SER A 195 -6.12 11.75 4.66
C SER A 195 -7.19 10.98 3.88
N ILE A 196 -6.81 10.04 3.00
CA ILE A 196 -7.76 9.40 2.06
C ILE A 196 -8.15 7.97 2.44
N CYS A 197 -7.41 7.30 3.32
CA CYS A 197 -7.70 5.93 3.71
C CYS A 197 -8.60 5.88 4.94
N HIS A 198 -9.27 4.75 5.13
CA HIS A 198 -9.92 4.40 6.39
C HIS A 198 -8.93 3.67 7.33
N ILE A 199 -8.10 2.80 6.75
CA ILE A 199 -7.06 2.04 7.45
C ILE A 199 -5.73 2.24 6.73
N ILE A 200 -4.65 2.43 7.50
CA ILE A 200 -3.28 2.43 6.96
C ILE A 200 -2.48 1.35 7.64
N ILE A 201 -1.99 0.41 6.85
CA ILE A 201 -1.09 -0.63 7.32
C ILE A 201 0.34 -0.07 7.23
N VAL A 202 0.94 0.19 8.38
CA VAL A 202 2.31 0.71 8.51
C VAL A 202 3.24 -0.47 8.74
N VAL A 203 4.00 -0.84 7.71
CA VAL A 203 4.83 -2.05 7.70
C VAL A 203 6.29 -1.70 7.87
N SER A 204 6.92 -2.29 8.88
CA SER A 204 8.36 -2.23 9.12
C SER A 204 9.00 -3.62 9.04
N ASP A 205 10.29 -3.64 8.75
CA ASP A 205 11.19 -4.79 8.88
C ASP A 205 12.26 -4.41 9.90
N GLY A 206 12.71 -5.35 10.72
CA GLY A 206 13.72 -5.10 11.74
C GLY A 206 13.23 -5.34 13.16
N GLY A 207 14.19 -5.72 14.02
CA GLY A 207 13.96 -6.09 15.41
C GLY A 207 13.39 -4.94 16.26
N VAL A 208 13.29 -5.21 17.56
CA VAL A 208 12.58 -4.45 18.63
C VAL A 208 12.84 -2.91 18.69
N MET A 209 13.75 -2.37 17.87
CA MET A 209 14.22 -0.97 17.91
C MET A 209 14.12 -0.18 16.59
N ASP A 210 13.58 -0.73 15.49
CA ASP A 210 13.38 0.10 14.28
C ASP A 210 12.15 1.01 14.44
N ALA A 211 12.40 2.28 14.80
CA ALA A 211 11.38 3.31 14.96
C ALA A 211 11.16 4.14 13.69
N THR A 212 11.87 3.87 12.59
CA THR A 212 11.86 4.73 11.39
C THR A 212 10.45 4.99 10.88
N MET A 213 9.62 3.95 10.83
CA MET A 213 8.22 4.09 10.40
C MET A 213 7.35 4.80 11.43
N TRP A 214 7.66 4.71 12.72
CA TRP A 214 6.94 5.43 13.78
C TRP A 214 7.26 6.92 13.74
N ASP A 215 8.52 7.27 13.48
CA ASP A 215 8.97 8.65 13.28
C ASP A 215 8.34 9.28 12.03
N LEU A 216 8.25 8.50 10.93
CA LEU A 216 7.49 8.91 9.74
C LEU A 216 6.03 9.18 10.10
N MET A 217 5.35 8.27 10.80
CA MET A 217 3.95 8.48 11.17
C MET A 217 3.78 9.68 12.12
N SER A 218 4.72 9.93 13.03
CA SER A 218 4.70 11.11 13.89
C SER A 218 4.85 12.41 13.08
N THR A 219 5.69 12.38 12.05
CA THR A 219 5.87 13.48 11.10
C THR A 219 4.63 13.69 10.23
N VAL A 220 3.99 12.59 9.79
CA VAL A 220 2.73 12.62 9.05
C VAL A 220 1.62 13.26 9.87
N ASP A 221 1.48 12.87 11.15
CA ASP A 221 0.49 13.45 12.06
C ASP A 221 0.68 14.97 12.21
N LEU A 222 1.93 15.41 12.37
CA LEU A 222 2.30 16.82 12.45
C LEU A 222 1.95 17.60 11.17
N LEU A 223 2.19 17.02 10.00
CA LEU A 223 2.11 17.71 8.70
C LEU A 223 0.76 17.56 8.00
N LYS A 224 -0.08 16.65 8.49
CA LYS A 224 -1.45 16.49 7.98
C LYS A 224 -2.32 17.72 8.27
N HIS A 225 -2.01 18.49 9.30
CA HIS A 225 -2.84 19.61 9.74
C HIS A 225 -3.29 20.53 8.61
N GLY A 226 -4.61 20.73 8.52
CA GLY A 226 -5.23 21.58 7.50
C GLY A 226 -5.50 20.87 6.17
N ILE A 227 -5.25 19.56 6.08
CA ILE A 227 -5.70 18.75 4.95
C ILE A 227 -7.14 18.28 5.21
N PRO A 228 -8.12 18.66 4.36
CA PRO A 228 -9.52 18.36 4.60
C PRO A 228 -9.83 16.87 4.39
N ASP A 229 -10.91 16.41 5.01
CA ASP A 229 -11.45 15.08 4.74
C ASP A 229 -11.95 14.96 3.27
N PRO A 230 -11.90 13.76 2.65
CA PRO A 230 -12.34 13.54 1.26
C PRO A 230 -13.79 13.89 0.96
N SER A 231 -14.66 13.99 1.96
CA SER A 231 -16.07 14.33 1.80
C SER A 231 -16.36 15.85 1.91
N SER A 232 -15.40 16.63 2.39
CA SER A 232 -15.51 18.08 2.63
C SER A 232 -14.79 18.94 1.57
N VAL A 233 -13.99 18.34 0.68
CA VAL A 233 -13.12 19.07 -0.27
C VAL A 233 -13.90 19.98 -1.25
N THR A 234 -15.18 19.72 -1.50
CA THR A 234 -16.01 20.53 -2.41
C THR A 234 -16.45 21.89 -1.84
N LEU A 235 -16.27 22.15 -0.53
CA LEU A 235 -16.69 23.39 0.11
C LEU A 235 -15.63 24.49 0.12
N SER A 236 -14.39 24.20 -0.29
CA SER A 236 -13.27 25.15 -0.20
C SER A 236 -13.09 26.02 -1.45
N HIS A 237 -14.02 26.01 -2.41
CA HIS A 237 -14.00 26.96 -3.53
C HIS A 237 -14.86 28.19 -3.20
N PRO A 238 -14.26 29.38 -2.95
CA PRO A 238 -15.05 30.59 -2.78
C PRO A 238 -15.52 31.04 -4.17
N GLN A 239 -16.70 30.61 -4.59
CA GLN A 239 -17.38 31.29 -5.68
C GLN A 239 -17.91 32.62 -5.17
N SER A 240 -17.26 33.69 -5.62
CA SER A 240 -17.78 35.05 -5.53
C SER A 240 -19.11 35.15 -6.29
N SER A 241 -20.04 35.90 -5.69
CA SER A 241 -21.37 36.35 -6.18
C SER A 241 -22.52 35.34 -6.01
N ALA A 242 -23.65 35.64 -5.35
CA ALA A 242 -24.31 36.93 -5.13
C ALA A 242 -25.08 36.99 -3.79
N MET A 243 -25.02 38.18 -3.17
CA MET A 243 -26.02 38.84 -2.30
C MET A 243 -27.20 38.01 -1.76
N SER A 244 -27.15 37.69 -0.47
CA SER A 244 -28.28 37.91 0.45
C SER A 244 -27.74 38.12 1.86
N SER A 245 -27.97 39.33 2.38
CA SER A 245 -27.74 39.72 3.76
C SER A 245 -28.48 38.79 4.72
N ASP A 246 -27.79 38.33 5.77
CA ASP A 246 -28.27 38.54 7.13
C ASP A 246 -27.09 38.42 8.12
N LYS A 247 -26.85 39.53 8.82
CA LYS A 247 -25.97 39.60 9.99
C LYS A 247 -26.73 38.94 11.15
N GLU A 248 -26.19 37.85 11.71
CA GLU A 248 -26.21 37.53 13.15
C GLU A 248 -25.65 36.12 13.42
N ASN A 249 -24.34 36.02 13.61
CA ASN A 249 -23.69 35.26 14.70
C ASN A 249 -22.16 35.31 14.52
N ILE A 250 -21.60 36.49 14.78
CA ILE A 250 -20.17 36.61 15.09
C ILE A 250 -20.05 36.20 16.56
N ASN A 251 -19.22 35.19 16.84
CA ASN A 251 -18.95 34.56 18.15
C ASN A 251 -19.56 33.15 18.37
N LYS A 252 -19.41 32.25 17.40
CA LYS A 252 -19.03 30.88 17.77
C LYS A 252 -17.54 30.72 17.49
N PRO A 253 -16.73 30.19 18.42
CA PRO A 253 -15.42 29.66 18.03
C PRO A 253 -15.71 28.66 16.91
N LEU A 254 -14.95 28.74 15.83
CA LEU A 254 -14.90 27.69 14.82
C LEU A 254 -14.78 26.38 15.61
N GLU A 255 -15.86 25.61 15.68
CA GLU A 255 -15.83 24.30 16.33
C GLU A 255 -14.66 23.58 15.67
N SER A 256 -13.64 23.23 16.47
CA SER A 256 -12.53 22.42 16.03
C SER A 256 -13.11 21.08 15.58
N GLY A 257 -13.61 21.06 14.35
CA GLY A 257 -14.12 19.85 13.72
C GLY A 257 -12.95 18.89 13.66
N ASP A 258 -13.07 17.76 14.33
CA ASP A 258 -12.03 16.77 14.38
C ASP A 258 -11.55 16.44 12.97
N GLU A 259 -10.27 16.68 12.75
CA GLU A 259 -9.65 16.52 11.46
C GLU A 259 -9.56 15.01 11.17
N TYR A 260 -10.35 14.53 10.21
CA TYR A 260 -10.40 13.11 9.86
C TYR A 260 -9.00 12.54 9.64
N ILE A 261 -8.67 11.43 10.30
CA ILE A 261 -7.41 10.72 10.12
C ILE A 261 -7.63 9.21 10.06
N ALA A 262 -6.94 8.54 9.13
CA ALA A 262 -7.03 7.10 8.99
C ALA A 262 -6.50 6.36 10.22
N THR A 263 -7.08 5.19 10.54
CA THR A 263 -6.61 4.36 11.64
C THR A 263 -5.34 3.60 11.26
N PRO A 264 -4.20 3.79 11.96
CA PRO A 264 -2.98 3.05 11.65
C PRO A 264 -3.00 1.66 12.28
N VAL A 265 -2.49 0.69 11.54
CA VAL A 265 -2.21 -0.68 11.99
C VAL A 265 -0.72 -0.94 11.77
N PHE A 266 0.03 -1.06 12.86
CA PHE A 266 1.48 -1.26 12.82
C PHE A 266 1.79 -2.74 12.69
N VAL A 267 2.59 -3.11 11.69
CA VAL A 267 2.96 -4.48 11.38
C VAL A 267 4.47 -4.60 11.31
N HIS A 268 5.06 -5.39 12.21
CA HIS A 268 6.48 -5.76 12.13
C HIS A 268 6.60 -7.12 11.47
N THR A 269 7.32 -7.17 10.36
CA THR A 269 7.50 -8.38 9.55
C THR A 269 8.89 -8.97 9.71
N ARG A 270 9.07 -10.18 9.18
CA ARG A 270 10.38 -10.87 9.09
C ARG A 270 11.06 -11.12 10.44
N LEU A 271 10.27 -11.14 11.51
CA LEU A 271 10.77 -11.37 12.86
C LEU A 271 11.32 -12.79 13.01
N HIS A 272 12.44 -12.93 13.72
CA HIS A 272 12.92 -14.24 14.13
C HIS A 272 12.18 -14.72 15.38
N ASP A 273 12.23 -16.02 15.64
CA ASP A 273 11.60 -16.62 16.82
C ASP A 273 12.05 -15.97 18.15
N CYS A 274 13.29 -15.46 18.23
CA CYS A 274 13.80 -14.75 19.39
C CYS A 274 13.19 -13.35 19.57
N ASP A 275 12.66 -12.75 18.51
CA ASP A 275 12.06 -11.42 18.54
C ASP A 275 10.60 -11.50 19.01
N ILE A 276 9.91 -12.61 18.72
CA ILE A 276 8.50 -12.85 19.07
C ILE A 276 8.39 -13.44 20.48
N THR A 277 8.78 -12.65 21.48
CA THR A 277 8.58 -12.97 22.89
C THR A 277 7.58 -12.01 23.53
N PRO A 278 6.81 -12.43 24.56
CA PRO A 278 5.90 -11.53 25.26
C PRO A 278 6.59 -10.27 25.80
N ARG A 279 7.86 -10.39 26.23
CA ARG A 279 8.68 -9.28 26.70
C ARG A 279 8.97 -8.27 25.60
N ASN A 280 9.40 -8.74 24.43
CA ASN A 280 9.70 -7.87 23.29
C ASN A 280 8.44 -7.22 22.74
N TYR A 281 7.35 -7.99 22.61
CA TYR A 281 6.05 -7.46 22.21
C TYR A 281 5.59 -6.32 23.13
N LEU A 282 5.62 -6.55 24.45
CA LEU A 282 5.24 -5.52 25.42
C LEU A 282 6.22 -4.33 25.46
N GLY A 283 7.50 -4.56 25.12
CA GLY A 283 8.49 -3.51 24.92
C GLY A 283 8.15 -2.62 23.73
N MET A 284 7.95 -3.22 22.55
CA MET A 284 7.56 -2.52 21.33
C MET A 284 6.24 -1.76 21.50
N LYS A 285 5.24 -2.41 22.09
CA LYS A 285 3.95 -1.77 22.35
C LYS A 285 4.10 -0.54 23.24
N ARG A 286 4.88 -0.61 24.32
CA ARG A 286 5.15 0.55 25.19
C ARG A 286 5.90 1.67 24.46
N SER A 287 6.91 1.34 23.67
CA SER A 287 7.65 2.33 22.88
C SER A 287 6.77 3.01 21.84
N LEU A 288 5.92 2.24 21.15
CA LEU A 288 4.97 2.75 20.17
C LEU A 288 3.92 3.67 20.82
N THR A 289 3.33 3.26 21.94
CA THR A 289 2.40 4.10 22.71
C THR A 289 3.08 5.39 23.17
N HIS A 290 4.34 5.35 23.59
CA HIS A 290 5.07 6.54 23.99
C HIS A 290 5.32 7.48 22.79
N CYS A 291 5.78 6.92 21.66
CA CYS A 291 6.05 7.67 20.42
C CYS A 291 4.79 8.42 19.94
N LEU A 292 3.63 7.77 20.02
CA LEU A 292 2.35 8.29 19.54
C LEU A 292 1.46 8.87 20.65
N SER A 293 1.99 9.10 21.85
CA SER A 293 1.21 9.50 23.03
C SER A 293 0.47 10.84 22.85
N SER A 294 1.04 11.74 22.07
CA SER A 294 0.44 13.04 21.72
C SER A 294 -0.24 13.04 20.35
N SER A 295 -0.27 11.89 19.68
CA SER A 295 -0.69 11.81 18.28
C SER A 295 -2.20 11.73 18.12
N SER A 296 -2.73 12.34 17.05
CA SER A 296 -4.15 12.22 16.71
C SER A 296 -4.55 10.79 16.34
N PHE A 297 -3.59 9.95 15.91
CA PHE A 297 -3.80 8.53 15.61
C PHE A 297 -4.30 7.68 16.77
N ILE A 298 -4.07 8.10 18.02
CA ILE A 298 -4.45 7.35 19.23
C ILE A 298 -5.67 7.99 19.92
N ARG A 299 -6.12 9.18 19.48
CA ARG A 299 -7.31 9.82 20.05
C ARG A 299 -8.57 9.08 19.63
N SER A 300 -9.09 8.24 20.51
CA SER A 300 -10.48 7.78 20.44
C SER A 300 -11.34 8.77 21.22
N GLU A 301 -12.28 9.44 20.56
CA GLU A 301 -13.36 10.11 21.28
C GLU A 301 -14.14 9.08 22.11
N GLY A 302 -14.43 9.41 23.36
CA GLY A 302 -15.49 8.77 24.16
C GLY A 302 -15.18 7.44 24.88
N GLN A 303 -13.96 6.91 24.84
CA GLN A 303 -13.57 5.76 25.67
C GLN A 303 -12.51 6.14 26.69
N ASP A 304 -12.62 5.59 27.90
CA ASP A 304 -11.64 5.74 28.98
C ASP A 304 -10.22 5.61 28.43
N ALA A 305 -9.32 6.51 28.85
CA ALA A 305 -7.90 6.57 28.47
C ALA A 305 -7.08 5.28 28.71
N SER A 306 -7.73 4.21 29.18
CA SER A 306 -7.21 2.86 29.32
C SER A 306 -7.37 1.97 28.06
N GLN A 307 -8.11 2.40 27.03
CA GLN A 307 -8.39 1.60 25.82
C GLN A 307 -7.72 2.07 24.52
N SER A 308 -7.04 3.22 24.51
CA SER A 308 -6.38 3.74 23.31
C SER A 308 -5.00 3.10 23.09
N ASP A 309 -4.97 1.78 22.91
CA ASP A 309 -3.74 1.04 22.63
C ASP A 309 -3.47 0.99 21.12
N PRO A 310 -2.23 1.28 20.66
CA PRO A 310 -1.89 1.17 19.25
C PRO A 310 -2.01 -0.28 18.78
N LYS A 311 -2.59 -0.47 17.60
CA LYS A 311 -2.78 -1.79 16.98
C LYS A 311 -1.46 -2.29 16.42
N LEU A 312 -0.79 -3.18 17.17
CA LEU A 312 0.51 -3.77 16.80
C LEU A 312 0.39 -5.26 16.49
N PHE A 313 0.84 -5.66 15.31
CA PHE A 313 0.90 -7.03 14.81
C PHE A 313 2.35 -7.45 14.53
N LEU A 314 2.69 -8.68 14.91
CA LEU A 314 3.98 -9.31 14.64
C LEU A 314 3.77 -10.44 13.63
N VAL A 315 4.58 -10.45 12.58
CA VAL A 315 4.57 -11.49 11.54
C VAL A 315 5.96 -12.13 11.47
N PRO A 316 6.08 -13.45 11.72
CA PRO A 316 7.37 -14.15 11.71
C PRO A 316 7.97 -14.18 10.30
N SER A 317 9.27 -14.45 10.22
CA SER A 317 9.91 -14.77 8.95
C SER A 317 9.37 -16.07 8.36
N LYS A 318 9.30 -16.14 7.03
CA LYS A 318 8.86 -17.35 6.32
C LYS A 318 9.95 -18.42 6.47
N SER A 319 9.69 -19.45 7.26
CA SER A 319 10.62 -20.58 7.43
C SER A 319 10.86 -21.27 6.09
N LYS A 320 12.13 -21.56 5.78
CA LYS A 320 12.51 -22.35 4.58
C LYS A 320 12.29 -23.85 4.79
N ASP A 321 12.42 -24.30 6.03
CA ASP A 321 12.25 -25.68 6.43
C ASP A 321 10.96 -25.76 7.22
N GLY A 322 10.03 -26.66 6.86
CA GLY A 322 8.72 -26.82 7.50
C GLY A 322 8.74 -27.18 9.00
N SER A 323 9.89 -27.06 9.67
CA SER A 323 10.07 -27.17 11.11
C SER A 323 9.60 -25.89 11.83
N SER A 324 8.34 -25.49 11.63
CA SER A 324 7.69 -24.63 12.63
C SER A 324 7.48 -25.47 13.87
N TRP A 325 8.04 -25.05 15.00
CA TRP A 325 7.73 -25.68 16.29
C TRP A 325 6.20 -25.70 16.47
N PRO A 326 5.57 -26.84 16.85
CA PRO A 326 4.11 -26.99 16.89
C PRO A 326 3.37 -25.95 17.74
N TRP A 327 4.09 -25.31 18.65
CA TRP A 327 3.59 -24.33 19.62
C TRP A 327 3.71 -22.87 19.14
N ARG A 328 4.20 -22.63 17.91
CA ARG A 328 4.42 -21.28 17.36
C ARG A 328 3.50 -20.99 16.18
N GLU A 329 3.05 -19.75 16.11
CA GLU A 329 2.26 -19.23 14.98
C GLU A 329 3.12 -19.26 13.70
N SER A 330 2.56 -19.82 12.62
CA SER A 330 3.24 -19.85 11.32
C SER A 330 3.09 -18.51 10.58
N TYR A 331 3.98 -18.25 9.61
CA TYR A 331 3.90 -17.08 8.73
C TYR A 331 2.51 -16.90 8.10
N ALA A 332 1.95 -17.96 7.53
CA ALA A 332 0.62 -17.92 6.92
C ALA A 332 -0.49 -17.63 7.95
N SER A 333 -0.42 -18.26 9.13
CA SER A 333 -1.42 -18.03 10.19
C SER A 333 -1.39 -16.59 10.69
N ALA A 334 -0.19 -16.01 10.88
CA ALA A 334 -0.04 -14.62 11.29
C ALA A 334 -0.58 -13.63 10.24
N LEU A 335 -0.36 -13.91 8.95
CA LEU A 335 -0.94 -13.12 7.86
C LEU A 335 -2.47 -13.22 7.80
N TRP A 336 -3.03 -14.42 7.95
CA TRP A 336 -4.48 -14.58 8.01
C TRP A 336 -5.10 -13.90 9.23
N ARG A 337 -4.44 -13.97 10.39
CA ARG A 337 -4.88 -13.22 11.57
C ARG A 337 -4.85 -11.71 11.33
N LEU A 338 -3.81 -11.18 10.68
CA LEU A 338 -3.74 -9.77 10.30
C LEU A 338 -4.87 -9.40 9.34
N ARG A 339 -5.08 -10.21 8.28
CA ARG A 339 -6.17 -10.05 7.31
C ARG A 339 -7.52 -9.98 8.00
N ASP A 340 -7.84 -10.99 8.80
CA ASP A 340 -9.14 -11.11 9.46
C ASP A 340 -9.39 -9.93 10.41
N GLN A 341 -8.35 -9.45 11.09
CA GLN A 341 -8.44 -8.26 11.94
C GLN A 341 -8.67 -6.98 11.13
N VAL A 342 -7.97 -6.79 10.00
CA VAL A 342 -8.19 -5.63 9.12
C VAL A 342 -9.60 -5.65 8.54
N LEU A 343 -10.10 -6.80 8.09
CA LEU A 343 -11.45 -6.95 7.54
C LEU A 343 -12.55 -6.77 8.60
N ALA A 344 -12.30 -7.14 9.85
CA ALA A 344 -13.24 -6.98 10.96
C ALA A 344 -13.23 -5.56 11.57
N MET A 345 -12.31 -4.68 11.16
CA MET A 345 -12.25 -3.32 11.70
C MET A 345 -13.40 -2.47 11.19
N SER A 346 -13.99 -1.69 12.10
CA SER A 346 -14.92 -0.60 11.80
C SER A 346 -14.19 0.74 11.98
N PRO A 347 -13.38 1.19 10.99
CA PRO A 347 -12.66 2.46 11.08
C PRO A 347 -13.63 3.66 11.09
N PRO A 348 -13.19 4.83 11.56
CA PRO A 348 -13.97 6.07 11.47
C PRO A 348 -14.43 6.32 10.03
N SER A 349 -15.69 6.68 9.85
CA SER A 349 -16.20 7.11 8.54
C SER A 349 -15.75 8.53 8.23
N PHE A 350 -15.74 8.90 6.95
CA PHE A 350 -15.63 10.31 6.56
C PHE A 350 -16.79 11.13 7.15
N SER A 351 -16.57 12.44 7.33
CA SER A 351 -17.54 13.33 7.98
C SER A 351 -18.89 13.37 7.27
N ARG A 352 -18.91 13.12 5.96
CA ARG A 352 -20.10 13.00 5.13
C ARG A 352 -20.00 11.80 4.21
N THR A 353 -21.15 11.30 3.80
CA THR A 353 -21.24 10.25 2.78
C THR A 353 -20.62 10.73 1.47
N VAL A 354 -19.72 9.91 0.92
CA VAL A 354 -19.06 10.14 -0.36
C VAL A 354 -19.14 8.86 -1.17
N SER A 355 -19.25 8.95 -2.49
CA SER A 355 -19.17 7.78 -3.37
C SER A 355 -17.72 7.39 -3.63
N GLU A 356 -17.44 6.16 -4.05
CA GLU A 356 -16.08 5.76 -4.44
C GLU A 356 -15.51 6.69 -5.54
N ARG A 357 -16.34 7.04 -6.54
CA ARG A 357 -15.95 7.96 -7.63
C ARG A 357 -15.58 9.35 -7.13
N ASP A 358 -16.39 9.91 -6.23
CA ASP A 358 -16.13 11.25 -5.70
C ASP A 358 -14.99 11.24 -4.69
N TRP A 359 -14.81 10.15 -3.94
CA TRP A 359 -13.63 9.93 -3.10
C TRP A 359 -12.34 10.00 -3.93
N LEU A 360 -12.26 9.33 -5.07
CA LEU A 360 -11.05 9.37 -5.91
C LEU A 360 -10.81 10.78 -6.50
N LYS A 361 -11.86 11.45 -6.97
CA LYS A 361 -11.76 12.84 -7.47
C LYS A 361 -11.31 13.81 -6.38
N ASN A 362 -11.83 13.66 -5.17
CA ASN A 362 -11.48 14.50 -4.03
C ASN A 362 -10.07 14.17 -3.50
N SER A 363 -9.63 12.91 -3.62
CA SER A 363 -8.25 12.50 -3.33
C SER A 363 -7.24 13.21 -4.24
N ALA A 364 -7.57 13.40 -5.53
CA ALA A 364 -6.74 14.18 -6.45
C ALA A 364 -6.61 15.65 -6.01
N LYS A 365 -7.69 16.26 -5.53
CA LYS A 365 -7.66 17.63 -4.99
C LYS A 365 -6.86 17.71 -3.69
N ILE A 366 -7.00 16.70 -2.81
CA ILE A 366 -6.20 16.59 -1.58
C ILE A 366 -4.71 16.50 -1.92
N TRP A 367 -4.34 15.73 -2.94
CA TRP A 367 -2.95 15.67 -3.40
C TRP A 367 -2.39 17.04 -3.82
N GLU A 368 -3.18 17.83 -4.56
CA GLU A 368 -2.78 19.19 -4.91
C GLU A 368 -2.62 20.10 -3.68
N LEU A 369 -3.46 19.95 -2.66
CA LEU A 369 -3.29 20.67 -1.39
C LEU A 369 -2.01 20.25 -0.68
N ILE A 370 -1.66 18.96 -0.70
CA ILE A 370 -0.43 18.42 -0.10
C ILE A 370 0.80 18.98 -0.84
N LYS A 371 0.83 18.94 -2.18
CA LYS A 371 1.95 19.45 -3.00
C LYS A 371 2.18 20.95 -2.82
N ASN A 372 1.11 21.71 -2.63
CA ASN A 372 1.15 23.17 -2.48
C ASN A 372 1.08 23.63 -1.01
N SER A 373 1.22 22.70 -0.05
CA SER A 373 1.11 23.04 1.37
C SER A 373 2.29 23.92 1.84
N PRO A 374 2.02 25.11 2.40
CA PRO A 374 3.08 25.95 2.94
C PRO A 374 3.78 25.30 4.14
N VAL A 375 3.05 24.55 4.96
CA VAL A 375 3.60 23.82 6.12
C VAL A 375 4.60 22.76 5.66
N MET A 376 4.27 22.03 4.58
CA MET A 376 5.17 21.04 3.97
C MET A 376 6.44 21.71 3.41
N ALA A 377 6.29 22.88 2.78
CA ALA A 377 7.42 23.65 2.27
C ALA A 377 8.32 24.20 3.40
N ASP A 378 7.74 24.68 4.49
CA ASP A 378 8.45 25.12 5.69
C ASP A 378 9.26 23.98 6.30
N TYR A 379 8.64 22.80 6.44
CA TYR A 379 9.30 21.60 6.93
C TYR A 379 10.47 21.17 6.04
N CYS A 380 10.29 21.18 4.71
CA CYS A 380 11.37 20.91 3.77
C CYS A 380 12.55 21.88 3.94
N ARG A 381 12.28 23.18 4.11
CA ARG A 381 13.34 24.18 4.36
C ARG A 381 14.05 23.96 5.70
N MET A 382 13.33 23.54 6.73
CA MET A 382 13.93 23.18 8.02
C MET A 382 14.86 21.97 7.88
N LEU A 383 14.42 20.90 7.21
CA LEU A 383 15.25 19.72 6.94
C LEU A 383 16.53 20.10 6.17
N HIS A 384 16.41 20.92 5.13
CA HIS A 384 17.55 21.43 4.38
C HIS A 384 18.51 22.25 5.27
N SER A 385 17.96 23.09 6.16
CA SER A 385 18.76 23.95 7.03
C SER A 385 19.51 23.18 8.12
N SER A 386 18.97 22.03 8.56
CA SER A 386 19.50 21.19 9.65
C SER A 386 20.87 20.59 9.35
N GLY A 387 21.32 20.64 8.09
CA GLY A 387 22.63 20.15 7.67
C GLY A 387 22.63 18.69 7.26
N LEU A 388 21.54 17.94 7.46
CA LEU A 388 21.44 16.53 7.02
C LEU A 388 21.56 16.37 5.51
N HIS A 389 21.13 17.39 4.75
CA HIS A 389 21.03 17.38 3.28
C HIS A 389 21.86 18.48 2.61
N ARG A 390 22.81 19.09 3.35
CA ARG A 390 23.63 20.20 2.84
C ARG A 390 24.80 19.61 2.04
N LYS A 391 24.91 19.99 0.76
CA LYS A 391 26.01 19.57 -0.13
C LYS A 391 27.38 20.01 0.38
#